data_AF-A0A7W0LEG5-F1
#
_entry.id   AF-A0A7W0LEG5-F1
#
_cell.length_a   1.000
_cell.length_b   1.000
_cell.length_c   1.000
_cell.angle_alpha   90.00
_cell.angle_beta   90.00
_cell.angle_gamma   90.00
#
_symmetry.space_group_name_H-M   'P 1'
#
loop_
_entity.id
_entity.type
_entity.pdbx_description
1 polymer ?
#
loop_
_entity_poly.entity_id
_entity_poly.type
_entity_poly.pdbx_seq_one_letter_code
_entity_poly.pdbx_strand_id
1 'polypeptide(L)' 'MQQATFRVWRGDASGGRFTDYAADVVPGMVVLDAIHQIQATQANDLACRWNCKAGKCGSCSAEINGKPRLMCMT' A
#
# COMPACT_ATOMS: atom_id res chain seq x y z
N MET A 1 9.22 12.21 -12.42
CA MET A 1 8.37 11.34 -11.57
C MET A 1 7.81 10.27 -12.48
N GLN A 2 7.92 8.99 -12.10
CA GLN A 2 7.31 7.91 -12.87
C GLN A 2 5.98 7.55 -12.20
N GLN A 3 4.95 7.26 -12.99
CA GLN A 3 3.67 6.83 -12.46
C GLN A 3 3.57 5.31 -12.54
N ALA A 4 3.08 4.67 -11.48
CA ALA A 4 2.85 3.24 -11.43
C ALA A 4 1.41 2.94 -11.02
N THR A 5 0.86 1.84 -11.55
CA THR A 5 -0.48 1.36 -11.20
C THR A 5 -0.39 0.40 -10.01
N PHE A 6 -1.12 0.72 -8.95
CA PHE A 6 -1.29 -0.12 -7.77
C PHE A 6 -2.67 -0.73 -7.76
N ARG A 7 -2.73 -2.06 -7.83
CA ARG A 7 -3.96 -2.84 -7.67
C ARG A 7 -4.16 -3.17 -6.20
N VAL A 8 -5.05 -2.44 -5.52
CA VAL A 8 -5.26 -2.52 -4.07
C VAL A 8 -6.59 -3.20 -3.76
N TRP A 9 -6.57 -4.16 -2.82
CA TRP A 9 -7.80 -4.78 -2.33
C TRP A 9 -8.62 -3.79 -1.50
N ARG A 10 -9.87 -3.56 -1.90
CA ARG A 10 -10.84 -2.71 -1.22
C ARG A 10 -12.00 -3.58 -0.75
N GLY A 11 -12.19 -3.67 0.56
CA GLY A 11 -13.24 -4.50 1.13
C GLY A 11 -13.45 -4.29 2.61
N ASP A 12 -14.48 -4.94 3.12
CA ASP A 12 -14.87 -4.99 4.53
C ASP A 12 -15.20 -6.44 4.93
N ALA A 13 -15.93 -6.62 6.04
CA ALA A 13 -16.30 -7.94 6.54
C ALA A 13 -17.22 -8.75 5.59
N SER A 14 -17.89 -8.10 4.64
CA SER A 14 -18.82 -8.74 3.69
C SER A 14 -18.15 -9.17 2.37
N GLY A 15 -16.93 -8.70 2.09
CA GLY A 15 -16.19 -9.00 0.88
C GLY A 15 -15.42 -7.80 0.35
N GLY A 16 -14.92 -7.92 -0.88
CA GLY A 16 -14.15 -6.85 -1.51
C GLY A 16 -13.80 -7.11 -2.96
N ARG A 17 -13.12 -6.16 -3.56
CA ARG A 17 -12.60 -6.24 -4.92
C ARG A 17 -11.27 -5.51 -5.03
N PHE A 18 -10.48 -5.89 -6.00
CA PHE A 18 -9.33 -5.08 -6.41
C PHE A 18 -9.78 -3.81 -7.11
N THR A 19 -9.15 -2.69 -6.76
CA THR A 19 -9.33 -1.39 -7.40
C THR A 19 -7.94 -0.87 -7.79
N ASP A 20 -7.84 -0.34 -9.01
CA ASP A 20 -6.59 0.18 -9.54
C ASP A 20 -6.46 1.68 -9.22
N TYR A 21 -5.31 2.07 -8.69
CA TYR A 21 -4.94 3.46 -8.38
C TYR A 21 -3.63 3.80 -9.07
N ALA A 22 -3.44 5.07 -9.40
CA ALA A 22 -2.17 5.54 -9.95
C ALA A 22 -1.41 6.31 -8.88
N ALA A 23 -0.15 5.97 -8.65
CA ALA A 23 0.71 6.65 -7.67
C ALA A 23 2.02 7.08 -8.32
N ASP A 24 2.56 8.20 -7.85
CA ASP A 24 3.88 8.65 -8.27
C ASP A 24 4.92 7.86 -7.49
N VAL A 25 5.94 7.38 -8.21
CA VAL A 25 7.06 6.66 -7.64
C VAL A 25 8.37 7.38 -7.95
N VAL A 26 9.21 7.49 -6.92
CA VAL A 26 10.57 8.02 -7.02
C VAL A 26 11.56 7.07 -6.35
N PRO A 27 12.84 7.08 -6.74
CA PRO A 27 13.86 6.25 -6.10
C PRO A 27 13.88 6.43 -4.58
N GLY A 28 13.93 5.31 -3.86
CA GLY A 28 13.93 5.28 -2.39
C GLY A 28 12.54 5.16 -1.74
N MET A 29 11.46 5.30 -2.51
CA MET A 29 10.12 4.96 -2.01
C MET A 29 9.97 3.45 -1.80
N VAL A 30 9.18 3.11 -0.80
CA VAL A 30 8.66 1.77 -0.56
C VAL A 30 7.15 1.73 -0.83
N VAL A 31 6.57 0.54 -0.98
CA VAL A 31 5.14 0.32 -1.23
C VAL A 31 4.28 1.03 -0.20
N LEU A 32 4.71 1.09 1.07
CA LEU A 32 3.99 1.84 2.10
C LEU A 32 3.85 3.33 1.77
N ASP A 33 4.87 3.95 1.15
CA ASP A 33 4.81 5.36 0.74
C ASP A 33 3.75 5.56 -0.35
N ALA A 34 3.68 4.66 -1.33
CA ALA A 34 2.64 4.70 -2.37
C ALA A 34 1.23 4.49 -1.80
N ILE A 35 1.07 3.58 -0.84
CA ILE A 35 -0.21 3.37 -0.14
C ILE A 35 -0.62 4.62 0.65
N HIS A 36 0.30 5.31 1.32
CA HIS A 36 0.02 6.58 1.98
C HIS A 36 -0.36 7.68 0.99
N GLN A 37 0.32 7.77 -0.16
CA GLN A 37 -0.04 8.72 -1.20
C GLN A 37 -1.46 8.46 -1.72
N ILE A 38 -1.80 7.22 -2.05
CA ILE A 38 -3.15 6.82 -2.51
C ILE A 38 -4.18 7.13 -1.43
N GLN A 39 -3.91 6.77 -0.17
CA GLN A 39 -4.79 7.05 0.95
C GLN A 39 -5.05 8.56 1.07
N ALA A 40 -4.01 9.40 1.06
CA ALA A 40 -4.14 10.84 1.21
C ALA A 40 -4.85 11.54 0.04
N THR A 41 -4.67 11.06 -1.19
CA THR A 41 -5.05 11.83 -2.40
C THR A 41 -6.24 11.26 -3.17
N GLN A 42 -6.48 9.95 -3.10
CA GLN A 42 -7.46 9.26 -3.97
C GLN A 42 -8.47 8.43 -3.18
N ALA A 43 -8.09 7.90 -2.02
CA ALA A 43 -8.91 6.99 -1.23
C ALA A 43 -8.70 7.19 0.27
N ASN A 44 -9.22 8.29 0.80
CA ASN A 44 -9.07 8.71 2.20
C ASN A 44 -9.64 7.71 3.22
N ASP A 45 -10.52 6.82 2.75
CA ASP A 45 -11.12 5.71 3.50
C ASP A 45 -10.32 4.39 3.37
N LEU A 46 -9.15 4.38 2.72
CA LEU A 46 -8.29 3.19 2.62
C LEU A 46 -7.79 2.79 4.00
N ALA A 47 -8.21 1.62 4.47
CA ALA A 47 -7.62 1.04 5.66
C ALA A 47 -6.18 0.59 5.39
N CYS A 48 -5.21 1.14 6.14
CA CYS A 48 -3.81 0.72 6.09
C CYS A 48 -3.24 0.64 7.51
N ARG A 49 -2.80 -0.54 7.94
CA ARG A 49 -2.07 -0.69 9.20
C ARG A 49 -0.57 -0.50 8.98
N TRP A 50 0.02 0.35 9.80
CA TRP A 50 1.46 0.63 9.80
C TRP A 50 1.87 1.22 11.15
N ASN A 51 3.17 1.25 11.43
CA ASN A 51 3.73 1.90 12.61
C ASN A 51 5.19 2.29 12.38
N CYS A 52 6.15 1.37 12.61
CA CYS A 52 7.58 1.75 12.72
C CYS A 52 8.29 2.21 11.43
N LYS A 53 7.77 1.87 10.24
CA LYS A 53 8.44 2.04 8.93
C LYS A 53 9.95 1.67 8.94
N ALA A 54 10.31 0.60 9.65
CA ALA A 54 11.71 0.22 9.88
C ALA A 54 11.93 -1.30 9.82
N GLY A 55 10.98 -2.06 9.29
CA GLY A 55 11.10 -3.52 9.16
C GLY A 55 11.05 -4.31 10.48
N LYS A 56 10.71 -3.69 11.62
CA LYS A 56 10.79 -4.33 12.96
C LYS A 56 9.44 -4.85 13.50
N CYS A 57 8.39 -4.05 13.41
CA CYS A 57 7.12 -4.34 14.12
C CYS A 57 6.17 -5.31 13.38
N GLY A 58 6.39 -5.57 12.09
CA GLY A 58 5.48 -6.38 11.28
C GLY A 58 4.10 -5.75 10.98
N SER A 59 3.78 -4.56 11.49
CA SER A 59 2.43 -3.99 11.39
C SER A 59 1.95 -3.65 9.98
N CYS A 60 2.86 -3.51 9.01
CA CYS A 60 2.57 -3.22 7.59
C CYS A 60 2.75 -4.45 6.70
N SER A 61 2.55 -5.65 7.25
CA SER A 61 2.53 -6.88 6.47
C SER A 61 1.36 -6.87 5.48
N ALA A 62 1.64 -7.19 4.22
CA ALA A 62 0.63 -7.35 3.17
C ALA A 62 1.11 -8.39 2.15
N GLU A 63 0.18 -8.92 1.36
CA GLU A 63 0.55 -9.66 0.16
C GLU A 63 0.88 -8.66 -0.95
N ILE A 64 2.12 -8.71 -1.46
CA ILE A 64 2.60 -7.86 -2.54
C ILE A 64 2.98 -8.78 -3.70
N ASN A 65 2.25 -8.68 -4.81
CA ASN A 65 2.44 -9.51 -6.01
C ASN A 65 2.49 -11.02 -5.69
N GLY A 66 1.53 -11.50 -4.89
CA GLY A 66 1.39 -12.91 -4.50
C GLY A 66 2.37 -13.39 -3.42
N LYS A 67 3.12 -12.49 -2.79
CA LYS A 67 4.09 -12.85 -1.73
C LYS A 67 3.86 -12.06 -0.45
N PRO A 68 3.84 -12.70 0.73
CA PRO A 68 3.76 -11.99 2.01
C PRO A 68 5.05 -11.19 2.23
N ARG A 69 4.92 -9.88 2.41
CA ARG A 69 6.02 -8.91 2.49
C ARG A 69 5.68 -7.80 3.47
N LEU A 70 6.70 -7.08 3.94
CA LEU A 70 6.51 -5.81 4.65
C LEU A 70 6.47 -4.68 3.62
N MET A 71 5.38 -3.92 3.60
CA MET A 71 5.25 -2.78 2.69
C MET A 71 6.31 -1.69 2.95
N CYS A 72 6.85 -1.59 4.16
CA CYS A 72 7.92 -0.65 4.47
C CYS A 72 9.34 -1.10 4.06
N MET A 73 9.48 -2.32 3.54
CA MET A 73 10.76 -2.92 3.12
C MET A 73 10.71 -3.43 1.68
N THR A 74 9.69 -3.03 0.91
CA THR A 74 9.45 -3.43 -0.48
C THR A 74 9.18 -2.19 -1.27
#